data_AF-A0A2E0Y2K9-F1
#
_entry.id   AF-A0A2E0Y2K9-F1
#
_cell.length_a   1.000
_cell.length_b   1.000
_cell.length_c   1.000
_cell.angle_alpha   90.00
_cell.angle_beta   90.00
_cell.angle_gamma   90.00
#
_symmetry.space_group_name_H-M   'P 1'
#
loop_
_entity.id
_entity.type
_entity.pdbx_description
1 polymer ?
#
loop_
_entity_poly.entity_id
_entity_poly.type
_entity_poly.pdbx_seq_one_letter_code
_entity_poly.pdbx_strand_id
1 'polypeptide(L)'
;MKHLMIWMMSLVFLCGVSAEGAVETIEIPWSQTASMSATNCCTYSSLSWWNGEFTYSQKCSSYAGSCMGSRRGAFWHFDLSSIPEDATIQSCSFRGMTEFSDMGGDTTLGIEGTSGSLTNATAFSVINSPEWQYNGYFWGGNFTFALPASVVESAREDGMLTIYAYVSNSGGVDVHNTGPNAARLNVVLDVPSINGACCMASGTCVETTQSTCENAGFDFLGEDSTCEDMSCVDCPGDLDGDNDADVDDILSLLQNYGASGDSLDGDLDSDGDVDVNDLLAMLSYFGGC
;
A
#
# COMPACT_ATOMS: atom_id res chain seq x y z
N MET A 1 22.47 -6.37 -67.06
CA MET A 1 21.56 -6.86 -66.01
C MET A 1 21.84 -6.03 -64.76
N LYS A 2 20.82 -5.30 -64.28
CA LYS A 2 20.93 -4.26 -63.25
C LYS A 2 21.05 -4.91 -61.87
N HIS A 3 22.13 -4.65 -61.13
CA HIS A 3 22.23 -5.05 -59.73
C HIS A 3 21.51 -4.01 -58.85
N LEU A 4 20.39 -4.43 -58.28
CA LEU A 4 19.56 -3.69 -57.36
C LEU A 4 20.20 -3.74 -55.96
N MET A 5 20.68 -2.59 -55.48
CA MET A 5 21.26 -2.45 -54.15
C MET A 5 20.12 -2.24 -53.15
N ILE A 6 19.82 -3.28 -52.36
CA ILE A 6 18.78 -3.24 -51.33
C ILE A 6 19.37 -2.59 -50.08
N TRP A 7 18.84 -1.43 -49.72
CA TRP A 7 19.15 -0.74 -48.46
C TRP A 7 18.49 -1.49 -47.31
N MET A 8 19.30 -1.98 -46.37
CA MET A 8 18.85 -2.60 -45.14
C MET A 8 18.59 -1.48 -44.13
N MET A 9 17.34 -1.02 -44.07
CA MET A 9 16.89 -0.03 -43.10
C MET A 9 16.80 -0.72 -41.75
N SER A 10 17.73 -0.43 -40.84
CA SER A 10 17.68 -0.93 -39.46
C SER A 10 16.47 -0.32 -38.77
N LEU A 11 15.49 -1.16 -38.44
CA LEU A 11 14.38 -0.83 -37.58
C LEU A 11 14.94 -0.77 -36.15
N VAL A 12 15.12 0.44 -35.60
CA VAL A 12 15.35 0.62 -34.17
C VAL A 12 14.01 0.31 -33.49
N PHE A 13 13.97 -0.82 -32.80
CA PHE A 13 12.84 -1.20 -31.96
C PHE A 13 12.94 -0.33 -30.69
N LEU A 14 12.19 0.76 -30.64
CA LEU A 14 11.90 1.47 -29.39
C LEU A 14 11.16 0.47 -28.49
N CYS A 15 11.90 -0.15 -27.57
CA CYS A 15 11.31 -0.87 -26.46
C CYS A 15 10.73 0.21 -25.55
N GLY A 16 9.42 0.42 -25.62
CA GLY A 16 8.75 1.23 -24.63
C GLY A 16 8.99 0.58 -23.28
N VAL A 17 9.69 1.29 -22.39
CA VAL A 17 9.74 0.93 -20.97
C VAL A 17 8.32 1.13 -20.47
N SER A 18 7.56 0.04 -20.38
CA SER A 18 6.35 0.06 -19.58
C SER A 18 6.78 0.26 -18.15
N ALA A 19 6.25 1.30 -17.49
CA ALA A 19 6.26 1.39 -16.04
C ALA A 19 5.58 0.13 -15.49
N GLU A 20 6.37 -0.90 -15.21
CA GLU A 20 5.90 -2.12 -14.59
C GLU A 20 5.81 -1.84 -13.09
N GLY A 21 4.59 -1.54 -12.63
CA GLY A 21 4.30 -1.38 -11.21
C GLY A 21 4.83 -2.55 -10.38
N ALA A 22 5.27 -2.25 -9.17
CA ALA A 22 5.72 -3.26 -8.24
C ALA A 22 4.50 -3.99 -7.67
N VAL A 23 4.41 -5.29 -7.91
CA VAL A 23 3.37 -6.13 -7.28
C VAL A 23 3.79 -6.45 -5.86
N GLU A 24 3.05 -5.93 -4.89
CA GLU A 24 3.26 -6.18 -3.46
C GLU A 24 2.11 -7.00 -2.88
N THR A 25 2.38 -7.76 -1.80
CA THR A 25 1.34 -8.38 -0.99
C THR A 25 1.49 -7.98 0.46
N ILE A 26 0.43 -7.39 1.01
CA ILE A 26 0.36 -7.01 2.42
C ILE A 26 -0.69 -7.83 3.17
N GLU A 27 -0.44 -8.05 4.45
CA GLU A 27 -1.41 -8.66 5.37
C GLU A 27 -1.92 -7.63 6.38
N ILE A 28 -3.22 -7.38 6.37
CA ILE A 28 -3.87 -6.39 7.25
C ILE A 28 -4.57 -7.11 8.40
N PRO A 29 -4.16 -6.88 9.66
CA PRO A 29 -4.88 -7.39 10.82
C PRO A 29 -6.19 -6.66 11.05
N TRP A 30 -7.16 -7.35 11.66
CA TRP A 30 -8.34 -6.68 12.17
C TRP A 30 -7.93 -5.67 13.25
N SER A 31 -8.55 -4.50 13.25
CA SER A 31 -8.39 -3.48 14.29
C SER A 31 -9.43 -3.64 15.39
N GLN A 32 -10.61 -4.16 15.05
CA GLN A 32 -11.65 -4.52 16.02
C GLN A 32 -12.33 -5.84 15.64
N THR A 33 -12.81 -6.57 16.64
CA THR A 33 -13.60 -7.80 16.45
C THR A 33 -14.78 -7.79 17.41
N ALA A 34 -15.92 -8.29 16.95
CA ALA A 34 -17.13 -8.33 17.75
C ALA A 34 -17.99 -9.56 17.45
N SER A 35 -18.93 -9.82 18.35
CA SER A 35 -19.97 -10.83 18.20
C SER A 35 -21.34 -10.18 18.25
N MET A 36 -22.19 -10.52 17.29
CA MET A 36 -23.61 -10.18 17.34
C MET A 36 -24.38 -11.27 18.07
N SER A 37 -25.02 -10.89 19.17
CA SER A 37 -25.82 -11.75 20.04
C SER A 37 -27.31 -11.68 19.72
N ALA A 38 -28.08 -12.66 20.18
CA ALA A 38 -29.52 -12.75 19.98
C ALA A 38 -30.28 -12.90 21.31
N THR A 39 -31.31 -12.05 21.52
CA THR A 39 -32.12 -12.04 22.77
C THR A 39 -33.20 -13.12 22.80
N ASN A 40 -33.82 -13.42 21.66
CA ASN A 40 -34.91 -14.41 21.55
C ASN A 40 -34.47 -15.65 20.79
N CYS A 41 -33.27 -16.15 21.10
CA CYS A 41 -32.61 -17.26 20.41
C CYS A 41 -32.18 -16.95 18.97
N CYS A 42 -33.08 -16.52 18.08
CA CYS A 42 -32.80 -16.40 16.64
C CYS A 42 -32.70 -14.98 16.11
N THR A 43 -33.20 -14.00 16.86
CA THR A 43 -33.22 -12.59 16.45
C THR A 43 -32.03 -11.85 17.06
N TYR A 44 -31.14 -11.35 16.21
CA TYR A 44 -30.04 -10.48 16.65
C TYR A 44 -30.55 -9.26 17.39
N SER A 45 -29.79 -8.81 18.38
CA SER A 45 -30.22 -7.75 19.29
C SER A 45 -29.10 -6.81 19.71
N SER A 46 -27.91 -7.34 19.98
CA SER A 46 -26.80 -6.52 20.48
C SER A 46 -25.44 -7.03 20.01
N LEU A 47 -24.64 -6.10 19.54
CA LEU A 47 -23.22 -6.25 19.31
C LEU A 47 -22.46 -6.11 20.62
N SER A 48 -21.48 -6.97 20.82
CA SER A 48 -20.51 -6.90 21.91
C SER A 48 -19.10 -7.09 21.39
N TRP A 49 -18.16 -6.28 21.87
CA TRP A 49 -16.73 -6.46 21.58
C TRP A 49 -16.27 -7.86 21.97
N TRP A 50 -15.35 -8.39 21.19
CA TRP A 50 -14.90 -9.76 21.35
C TRP A 50 -13.37 -9.83 21.49
N ASN A 51 -12.92 -10.24 22.67
CA ASN A 51 -11.51 -10.40 23.02
C ASN A 51 -11.14 -11.88 23.26
N GLY A 52 -12.04 -12.81 22.91
CA GLY A 52 -11.77 -14.24 23.05
C GLY A 52 -10.74 -14.73 22.04
N GLU A 53 -10.14 -15.89 22.33
CA GLU A 53 -9.16 -16.54 21.45
C GLU A 53 -9.77 -16.93 20.10
N PHE A 54 -11.06 -17.26 20.08
CA PHE A 54 -11.82 -17.64 18.90
C PHE A 54 -13.05 -16.76 18.75
N THR A 55 -13.33 -16.27 17.53
CA THR A 55 -14.64 -15.73 17.18
C THR A 55 -15.59 -16.86 16.88
N TYR A 56 -16.86 -16.69 17.26
CA TYR A 56 -17.86 -17.73 17.12
C TYR A 56 -19.07 -17.30 16.29
N SER A 57 -19.49 -18.16 15.36
CA SER A 57 -20.68 -17.98 14.54
C SER A 57 -21.50 -19.26 14.52
N GLN A 58 -22.83 -19.17 14.73
CA GLN A 58 -23.72 -20.33 14.71
C GLN A 58 -25.17 -19.98 14.38
N LYS A 59 -25.90 -20.95 13.84
CA LYS A 59 -27.36 -20.89 13.73
C LYS A 59 -28.01 -21.10 15.09
N CYS A 60 -29.12 -20.42 15.33
CA CYS A 60 -29.92 -20.70 16.50
C CYS A 60 -30.54 -22.11 16.45
N SER A 61 -30.66 -22.75 17.62
CA SER A 61 -31.32 -24.04 17.76
C SER A 61 -32.32 -24.03 18.91
N SER A 62 -33.45 -24.71 18.71
CA SER A 62 -34.49 -24.88 19.73
C SER A 62 -34.89 -26.34 19.84
N TYR A 63 -35.20 -26.77 21.07
CA TYR A 63 -35.67 -28.10 21.37
C TYR A 63 -36.84 -28.01 22.36
N ALA A 64 -37.95 -28.67 22.04
CA ALA A 64 -39.18 -28.66 22.85
C ALA A 64 -39.65 -27.24 23.26
N GLY A 65 -39.50 -26.26 22.37
CA GLY A 65 -39.89 -24.86 22.63
C GLY A 65 -38.89 -24.04 23.47
N SER A 66 -37.77 -24.63 23.88
CA SER A 66 -36.68 -23.96 24.61
C SER A 66 -35.49 -23.69 23.69
N CYS A 67 -34.78 -22.57 23.91
CA CYS A 67 -33.55 -22.26 23.17
C CYS A 67 -32.39 -23.13 23.66
N MET A 68 -31.75 -23.86 22.74
CA MET A 68 -30.58 -24.70 23.03
C MET A 68 -29.28 -24.01 22.60
N GLY A 69 -29.35 -23.11 21.62
CA GLY A 69 -28.22 -22.30 21.19
C GLY A 69 -28.73 -21.02 20.54
N SER A 70 -28.27 -19.86 21.02
CA SER A 70 -28.63 -18.58 20.42
C SER A 70 -27.81 -18.32 19.17
N ARG A 71 -28.42 -17.73 18.14
CA ARG A 71 -27.76 -17.25 16.93
C ARG A 71 -26.57 -16.37 17.29
N ARG A 72 -25.45 -16.57 16.60
CA ARG A 72 -24.24 -15.76 16.72
C ARG A 72 -23.72 -15.39 15.34
N GLY A 73 -23.28 -14.15 15.20
CA GLY A 73 -22.55 -13.66 14.04
C GLY A 73 -21.18 -13.15 14.48
N ALA A 74 -20.15 -13.44 13.68
CA ALA A 74 -18.80 -12.95 13.91
C ALA A 74 -18.52 -11.74 13.02
N PHE A 75 -17.81 -10.75 13.55
CA PHE A 75 -17.43 -9.54 12.85
C PHE A 75 -15.95 -9.26 12.98
N TRP A 76 -15.33 -8.89 11.87
CA TRP A 76 -13.98 -8.35 11.83
C TRP A 76 -14.02 -6.98 11.16
N HIS A 77 -13.36 -6.02 11.77
CA HIS A 77 -13.28 -4.64 11.31
C HIS A 77 -11.82 -4.36 10.98
N PHE A 78 -11.53 -3.98 9.74
CA PHE A 78 -10.17 -3.76 9.25
C PHE A 78 -9.95 -2.28 8.97
N ASP A 79 -8.82 -1.76 9.43
CA ASP A 79 -8.34 -0.43 9.08
C ASP A 79 -7.54 -0.55 7.78
N LEU A 80 -7.95 0.18 6.74
CA LEU A 80 -7.33 0.10 5.42
C LEU A 80 -6.27 1.18 5.16
N SER A 81 -5.94 2.00 6.16
CA SER A 81 -4.93 3.07 6.06
C SER A 81 -3.52 2.58 5.72
N SER A 82 -3.23 1.29 5.86
CA SER A 82 -1.96 0.70 5.45
C SER A 82 -1.83 0.49 3.94
N ILE A 83 -2.91 0.64 3.17
CA ILE A 83 -2.87 0.56 1.69
C ILE A 83 -2.44 1.93 1.15
N PRO A 84 -1.34 2.03 0.37
CA PRO A 84 -0.93 3.29 -0.25
C PRO A 84 -2.04 3.90 -1.12
N GLU A 85 -2.12 5.24 -1.16
CA GLU A 85 -3.21 5.93 -1.86
C GLU A 85 -3.17 5.75 -3.38
N ASP A 86 -1.96 5.66 -3.92
CA ASP A 86 -1.60 5.50 -5.33
C ASP A 86 -1.59 4.03 -5.79
N ALA A 87 -1.65 3.07 -4.87
CA ALA A 87 -1.71 1.65 -5.20
C ALA A 87 -3.10 1.23 -5.71
N THR A 88 -3.13 0.32 -6.68
CA THR A 88 -4.35 -0.33 -7.16
C THR A 88 -4.50 -1.73 -6.55
N ILE A 89 -5.66 -2.04 -5.98
CA ILE A 89 -5.95 -3.37 -5.44
C ILE A 89 -6.22 -4.36 -6.58
N GLN A 90 -5.27 -5.25 -6.83
CA GLN A 90 -5.40 -6.34 -7.82
C GLN A 90 -6.31 -7.46 -7.31
N SER A 91 -6.14 -7.85 -6.04
CA SER A 91 -7.01 -8.84 -5.41
C SER A 91 -6.97 -8.70 -3.89
N CYS A 92 -8.09 -9.07 -3.25
CA CYS A 92 -8.17 -9.13 -1.80
C CYS A 92 -8.78 -10.46 -1.38
N SER A 93 -8.27 -11.04 -0.30
CA SER A 93 -8.82 -12.26 0.27
C SER A 93 -8.87 -12.20 1.79
N PHE A 94 -9.99 -12.64 2.36
CA PHE A 94 -10.15 -12.85 3.79
C PHE A 94 -9.69 -14.27 4.13
N ARG A 95 -8.64 -14.36 4.94
CA ARG A 95 -7.97 -15.62 5.30
C ARG A 95 -7.95 -15.83 6.79
N GLY A 96 -7.83 -17.07 7.22
CA GLY A 96 -7.65 -17.42 8.61
C GLY A 96 -7.68 -18.93 8.80
N MET A 97 -7.75 -19.36 10.06
CA MET A 97 -7.87 -20.77 10.41
C MET A 97 -9.04 -20.98 11.37
N THR A 98 -9.80 -22.05 11.15
CA THR A 98 -10.79 -22.55 12.10
C THR A 98 -10.10 -23.37 13.20
N GLU A 99 -10.72 -23.47 14.39
CA GLU A 99 -10.13 -24.16 15.56
C GLU A 99 -9.69 -25.61 15.27
N PHE A 100 -10.50 -26.36 14.52
CA PHE A 100 -10.26 -27.76 14.22
C PHE A 100 -10.22 -28.05 12.72
N SER A 101 -9.41 -29.03 12.33
CA SER A 101 -9.25 -29.47 10.94
C SER A 101 -10.49 -30.13 10.34
N ASP A 102 -11.44 -30.56 11.16
CA ASP A 102 -12.70 -31.21 10.75
C ASP A 102 -13.95 -30.35 11.02
N MET A 103 -13.77 -29.14 11.54
CA MET A 103 -14.87 -28.20 11.76
C MET A 103 -15.27 -27.53 10.45
N GLY A 104 -16.57 -27.35 10.21
CA GLY A 104 -17.02 -26.62 9.03
C GLY A 104 -18.50 -26.29 9.04
N GLY A 105 -18.89 -25.40 8.14
CA GLY A 105 -20.26 -24.91 8.07
C GLY A 105 -20.56 -24.05 6.86
N ASP A 106 -21.77 -24.23 6.33
CA ASP A 106 -22.35 -23.37 5.30
C ASP A 106 -22.45 -21.94 5.84
N THR A 107 -21.76 -21.02 5.17
CA THR A 107 -21.51 -19.67 5.68
C THR A 107 -21.99 -18.62 4.71
N THR A 108 -22.67 -17.61 5.22
CA THR A 108 -22.92 -16.36 4.53
C THR A 108 -21.88 -15.34 5.00
N LEU A 109 -21.10 -14.82 4.06
CA LEU A 109 -20.16 -13.72 4.26
C LEU A 109 -20.78 -12.44 3.70
N GLY A 110 -20.83 -11.37 4.48
CA GLY A 110 -21.22 -10.03 4.05
C GLY A 110 -20.08 -9.05 4.29
N ILE A 111 -19.86 -8.13 3.36
CA ILE A 111 -18.85 -7.07 3.50
C ILE A 111 -19.46 -5.72 3.15
N GLU A 112 -18.95 -4.67 3.80
CA GLU A 112 -19.38 -3.29 3.60
C GLU A 112 -18.24 -2.34 3.99
N GLY A 113 -18.00 -1.33 3.14
CA GLY A 113 -17.20 -0.15 3.47
C GLY A 113 -17.84 0.65 4.61
N THR A 114 -17.03 1.04 5.58
CA THR A 114 -17.51 1.64 6.82
C THR A 114 -16.50 2.65 7.35
N SER A 115 -16.94 3.53 8.24
CA SER A 115 -16.06 4.51 8.89
C SER A 115 -16.16 4.46 10.40
N GLY A 116 -15.07 4.84 11.07
CA GLY A 116 -14.99 4.87 12.53
C GLY A 116 -15.04 3.49 13.19
N SER A 117 -15.50 3.44 14.44
CA SER A 117 -15.59 2.20 15.21
C SER A 117 -16.82 1.36 14.84
N LEU A 118 -16.69 0.04 14.95
CA LEU A 118 -17.79 -0.88 14.78
C LEU A 118 -18.88 -0.65 15.85
N THR A 119 -20.12 -0.45 15.42
CA THR A 119 -21.28 -0.19 16.29
C THR A 119 -22.42 -1.16 15.98
N ASN A 120 -23.47 -1.15 16.81
CA ASN A 120 -24.70 -1.86 16.49
C ASN A 120 -25.28 -1.45 15.14
N ALA A 121 -25.25 -0.16 14.80
CA ALA A 121 -25.82 0.35 13.56
C ALA A 121 -25.05 -0.18 12.34
N THR A 122 -23.72 -0.09 12.35
CA THR A 122 -22.89 -0.62 11.25
C THR A 122 -23.02 -2.13 11.14
N ALA A 123 -23.00 -2.86 12.26
CA ALA A 123 -23.17 -4.31 12.24
C ALA A 123 -24.55 -4.74 11.69
N PHE A 124 -25.63 -4.02 12.01
CA PHE A 124 -26.94 -4.28 11.41
C PHE A 124 -27.00 -3.87 9.92
N SER A 125 -26.24 -2.87 9.49
CA SER A 125 -26.09 -2.55 8.05
C SER A 125 -25.52 -3.75 7.31
N VAL A 126 -24.34 -4.24 7.75
CA VAL A 126 -23.63 -5.34 7.09
C VAL A 126 -24.43 -6.64 7.10
N ILE A 127 -25.24 -6.88 8.14
CA ILE A 127 -26.12 -8.06 8.21
C ILE A 127 -27.25 -8.00 7.19
N ASN A 128 -27.88 -6.84 7.01
CA ASN A 128 -29.16 -6.74 6.31
C ASN A 128 -29.02 -6.25 4.87
N SER A 129 -28.01 -5.41 4.61
CA SER A 129 -27.78 -4.73 3.34
C SER A 129 -26.27 -4.60 3.04
N PRO A 130 -25.49 -5.69 3.09
CA PRO A 130 -24.07 -5.60 2.74
C PRO A 130 -23.90 -5.17 1.28
N GLU A 131 -22.83 -4.43 1.00
CA GLU A 131 -22.47 -4.05 -0.37
C GLU A 131 -22.19 -5.27 -1.25
N TRP A 132 -21.62 -6.31 -0.63
CA TRP A 132 -21.47 -7.61 -1.26
C TRP A 132 -21.69 -8.74 -0.28
N GLN A 133 -22.33 -9.81 -0.79
CA GLN A 133 -22.60 -11.01 -0.04
C GLN A 133 -22.21 -12.25 -0.85
N TYR A 134 -21.65 -13.24 -0.17
CA TYR A 134 -21.32 -14.54 -0.73
C TYR A 134 -21.78 -15.66 0.18
N ASN A 135 -22.31 -16.73 -0.42
CA ASN A 135 -22.57 -17.97 0.28
C ASN A 135 -21.46 -18.95 -0.05
N GLY A 136 -20.70 -19.34 0.97
CA GLY A 136 -19.59 -20.27 0.87
C GLY A 136 -19.61 -21.28 2.00
N TYR A 137 -18.45 -21.86 2.27
CA TYR A 137 -18.28 -22.88 3.30
C TYR A 137 -16.99 -22.62 4.06
N PHE A 138 -17.06 -22.54 5.39
CA PHE A 138 -15.86 -22.59 6.22
C PHE A 138 -15.35 -24.03 6.25
N TRP A 139 -14.13 -24.23 5.77
CA TRP A 139 -13.44 -25.51 5.88
C TRP A 139 -12.66 -25.60 7.20
N GLY A 140 -12.46 -26.84 7.64
CA GLY A 140 -11.64 -27.14 8.80
C GLY A 140 -10.18 -26.84 8.51
N GLY A 141 -9.49 -26.17 9.45
CA GLY A 141 -8.17 -25.59 9.23
C GLY A 141 -8.24 -24.29 8.43
N ASN A 142 -7.36 -24.13 7.45
CA ASN A 142 -7.22 -22.88 6.71
C ASN A 142 -8.42 -22.62 5.80
N PHE A 143 -8.93 -21.39 5.83
CA PHE A 143 -9.92 -20.90 4.88
C PHE A 143 -9.41 -19.66 4.14
N THR A 144 -9.94 -19.46 2.94
CA THR A 144 -9.72 -18.28 2.12
C THR A 144 -11.01 -17.94 1.39
N PHE A 145 -11.48 -16.70 1.54
CA PHE A 145 -12.57 -16.14 0.75
C PHE A 145 -12.02 -15.00 -0.11
N ALA A 146 -12.22 -15.08 -1.42
CA ALA A 146 -11.92 -13.96 -2.31
C ALA A 146 -12.97 -12.86 -2.10
N LEU A 147 -12.50 -11.63 -1.92
CA LEU A 147 -13.34 -10.45 -1.80
C LEU A 147 -13.29 -9.66 -3.13
N PRO A 148 -14.39 -9.06 -3.56
CA PRO A 148 -14.40 -8.24 -4.77
C PRO A 148 -13.53 -6.99 -4.56
N ALA A 149 -12.47 -6.84 -5.36
CA ALA A 149 -11.53 -5.72 -5.27
C ALA A 149 -12.23 -4.36 -5.35
N SER A 150 -13.27 -4.22 -6.18
CA SER A 150 -14.06 -2.98 -6.29
C SER A 150 -14.70 -2.55 -4.98
N VAL A 151 -15.19 -3.49 -4.16
CA VAL A 151 -15.81 -3.16 -2.85
C VAL A 151 -14.73 -2.80 -1.83
N VAL A 152 -13.58 -3.47 -1.88
CA VAL A 152 -12.46 -3.15 -0.99
C VAL A 152 -11.86 -1.77 -1.33
N GLU A 153 -11.79 -1.41 -2.60
CA GLU A 153 -11.43 -0.05 -3.04
C GLU A 153 -12.44 0.99 -2.53
N SER A 154 -13.73 0.70 -2.67
CA SER A 154 -14.79 1.58 -2.12
C SER A 154 -14.61 1.76 -0.60
N ALA A 155 -14.38 0.67 0.11
CA ALA A 155 -14.15 0.67 1.56
C ALA A 155 -12.86 1.40 1.97
N ARG A 156 -11.84 1.45 1.10
CA ARG A 156 -10.61 2.20 1.34
C ARG A 156 -10.91 3.71 1.41
N GLU A 157 -11.83 4.21 0.59
CA GLU A 157 -12.30 5.61 0.65
C GLU A 157 -13.04 5.91 1.96
N ASP A 158 -13.77 4.93 2.51
CA ASP A 158 -14.44 5.05 3.82
C ASP A 158 -13.49 4.88 5.03
N GLY A 159 -12.31 4.30 4.78
CA GLY A 159 -11.23 4.07 5.74
C GLY A 159 -11.27 2.70 6.43
N MET A 160 -12.43 2.03 6.50
CA MET A 160 -12.57 0.73 7.16
C MET A 160 -13.36 -0.27 6.31
N LEU A 161 -12.99 -1.54 6.38
CA LEU A 161 -13.77 -2.66 5.84
C LEU A 161 -14.35 -3.51 6.98
N THR A 162 -15.67 -3.63 7.04
CA THR A 162 -16.34 -4.56 7.96
C THR A 162 -16.67 -5.86 7.24
N ILE A 163 -16.30 -7.00 7.85
CA ILE A 163 -16.68 -8.34 7.41
C ILE A 163 -17.57 -8.99 8.46
N TYR A 164 -18.72 -9.51 8.02
CA TYR A 164 -19.65 -10.32 8.80
C TYR A 164 -19.65 -11.76 8.29
N ALA A 165 -19.56 -12.73 9.20
CA ALA A 165 -19.74 -14.14 8.87
C ALA A 165 -20.84 -14.79 9.72
N TYR A 166 -21.76 -15.48 9.04
CA TYR A 166 -22.84 -16.25 9.64
C TYR A 166 -22.90 -17.69 9.16
N VAL A 167 -22.77 -18.60 10.11
CA VAL A 167 -22.82 -20.04 9.89
C VAL A 167 -24.24 -20.56 10.07
N SER A 168 -24.75 -21.33 9.11
CA SER A 168 -26.14 -21.78 9.05
C SER A 168 -26.40 -23.19 9.61
N ASN A 169 -25.39 -23.88 10.15
CA ASN A 169 -25.54 -25.08 10.98
C ASN A 169 -25.47 -24.75 12.49
N SER A 170 -26.07 -25.62 13.31
CA SER A 170 -26.16 -25.44 14.77
C SER A 170 -24.88 -25.80 15.52
N GLY A 171 -23.92 -26.48 14.87
CA GLY A 171 -22.61 -26.77 15.46
C GLY A 171 -21.68 -25.55 15.51
N GLY A 172 -21.99 -24.52 14.72
CA GLY A 172 -21.19 -23.32 14.61
C GLY A 172 -19.82 -23.55 13.96
N VAL A 173 -19.06 -22.46 13.84
CA VAL A 173 -17.64 -22.47 13.49
C VAL A 173 -16.93 -21.46 14.38
N ASP A 174 -15.83 -21.92 14.98
CA ASP A 174 -14.86 -21.12 15.71
C ASP A 174 -13.68 -20.77 14.79
N VAL A 175 -13.44 -19.47 14.62
CA VAL A 175 -12.29 -18.96 13.84
C VAL A 175 -11.29 -18.37 14.81
N HIS A 176 -10.02 -18.71 14.67
CA HIS A 176 -8.96 -18.10 15.46
C HIS A 176 -9.04 -16.57 15.35
N ASN A 177 -9.08 -15.91 16.50
CA ASN A 177 -9.13 -14.47 16.61
C ASN A 177 -7.76 -13.88 16.92
N THR A 178 -6.90 -14.62 17.63
CA THR A 178 -5.58 -14.14 18.07
C THR A 178 -4.45 -15.04 17.56
N GLY A 179 -3.21 -14.53 17.66
CA GLY A 179 -2.02 -15.26 17.22
C GLY A 179 -1.84 -15.31 15.70
N PRO A 180 -0.95 -16.19 15.20
CA PRO A 180 -0.61 -16.27 13.78
C PRO A 180 -1.74 -16.84 12.90
N ASN A 181 -2.69 -17.54 13.51
CA ASN A 181 -3.82 -18.16 12.82
C ASN A 181 -5.05 -17.23 12.73
N ALA A 182 -4.96 -16.04 13.33
CA ALA A 182 -6.03 -15.08 13.38
C ALA A 182 -6.46 -14.63 11.97
N ALA A 183 -7.73 -14.29 11.81
CA ALA A 183 -8.22 -13.86 10.52
C ALA A 183 -7.56 -12.54 10.05
N ARG A 184 -7.17 -12.45 8.77
CA ARG A 184 -6.47 -11.32 8.15
C ARG A 184 -7.02 -11.05 6.76
N LEU A 185 -6.85 -9.83 6.28
CA LEU A 185 -6.93 -9.56 4.84
C LEU A 185 -5.55 -9.79 4.24
N ASN A 186 -5.48 -10.55 3.17
CA ASN A 186 -4.31 -10.62 2.30
C ASN A 186 -4.65 -9.84 1.03
N VAL A 187 -4.01 -8.70 0.84
CA VAL A 187 -4.24 -7.77 -0.26
C VAL A 187 -3.04 -7.80 -1.19
N VAL A 188 -3.29 -8.04 -2.48
CA VAL A 188 -2.29 -7.93 -3.54
C VAL A 188 -2.49 -6.59 -4.21
N LEU A 189 -1.43 -5.78 -4.21
CA LEU A 189 -1.41 -4.41 -4.70
C LEU A 189 -0.53 -4.33 -5.94
N ASP A 190 -0.92 -3.46 -6.85
CA ASP A 190 -0.09 -2.96 -7.93
C ASP A 190 0.28 -1.52 -7.57
N VAL A 191 1.51 -1.34 -7.12
CA VAL A 191 2.03 -0.05 -6.68
C VAL A 191 2.74 0.60 -7.86
N PRO A 192 2.32 1.78 -8.33
CA PRO A 192 3.01 2.47 -9.41
C PRO A 192 4.50 2.65 -9.09
N SER A 193 5.36 2.18 -9.99
CA SER A 193 6.80 2.40 -9.89
C SER A 193 7.13 3.74 -10.53
N ILE A 194 7.53 4.73 -9.74
CA ILE A 194 8.05 5.99 -10.26
C ILE A 194 9.47 5.71 -10.75
N ASN A 195 9.72 5.85 -12.05
CA ASN A 195 11.03 5.67 -12.67
C ASN A 195 11.65 7.01 -13.00
N GLY A 196 12.97 7.09 -12.96
CA GLY A 196 13.72 8.29 -13.31
C GLY A 196 15.23 8.08 -13.15
N ALA A 197 15.99 9.13 -13.45
CA ALA A 197 17.43 9.20 -13.25
C ALA A 197 17.77 9.23 -11.76
N CYS A 198 18.77 8.44 -11.40
CA CYS A 198 19.32 8.32 -10.06
C CYS A 198 20.82 8.56 -10.11
N CYS A 199 21.29 9.55 -9.33
CA CYS A 199 22.70 9.89 -9.25
C CYS A 199 23.37 9.15 -8.10
N MET A 200 24.31 8.27 -8.46
CA MET A 200 25.14 7.60 -7.48
C MET A 200 26.27 8.52 -7.01
N ALA A 201 26.73 8.34 -5.77
CA ALA A 201 27.89 9.05 -5.20
C ALA A 201 29.20 8.95 -6.01
N SER A 202 29.27 8.06 -7.01
CA SER A 202 30.39 7.98 -7.97
C SER A 202 30.24 8.90 -9.19
N GLY A 203 29.24 9.80 -9.21
CA GLY A 203 28.89 10.65 -10.35
C GLY A 203 28.29 9.88 -11.53
N THR A 204 27.85 8.64 -11.32
CA THR A 204 27.29 7.80 -12.37
C THR A 204 25.77 7.84 -12.30
N CYS A 205 25.13 8.16 -13.44
CA CYS A 205 23.69 8.14 -13.57
C CYS A 205 23.19 6.74 -13.95
N VAL A 206 22.12 6.29 -13.27
CA VAL A 206 21.35 5.11 -13.68
C VAL A 206 19.86 5.41 -13.65
N GLU A 207 19.11 4.91 -14.62
CA GLU A 207 17.64 4.99 -14.57
C GLU A 207 17.10 3.81 -13.74
N THR A 208 16.39 4.13 -12.66
CA THR A 208 15.84 3.14 -11.73
C THR A 208 14.56 3.67 -11.07
N THR A 209 13.95 2.89 -10.18
CA THR A 209 12.78 3.36 -9.43
C THR A 209 13.22 4.36 -8.35
N GLN A 210 12.38 5.35 -8.04
CA GLN A 210 12.59 6.29 -6.94
C GLN A 210 12.92 5.55 -5.64
N SER A 211 12.14 4.52 -5.33
CA SER A 211 12.34 3.68 -4.14
C SER A 211 13.70 2.98 -4.14
N THR A 212 14.22 2.52 -5.28
CA THR A 212 15.53 1.88 -5.35
C THR A 212 16.64 2.91 -5.16
N CYS A 213 16.48 4.10 -5.74
CA CYS A 213 17.42 5.20 -5.61
C CYS A 213 17.54 5.69 -4.16
N GLU A 214 16.42 6.05 -3.55
CA GLU A 214 16.37 6.61 -2.19
C GLU A 214 16.80 5.58 -1.14
N ASN A 215 16.41 4.30 -1.28
CA ASN A 215 16.84 3.25 -0.36
C ASN A 215 18.35 2.94 -0.45
N ALA A 216 18.98 3.25 -1.59
CA ALA A 216 20.43 3.16 -1.76
C ALA A 216 21.18 4.39 -1.22
N GLY A 217 20.45 5.44 -0.81
CA GLY A 217 21.01 6.71 -0.35
C GLY A 217 21.57 7.55 -1.51
N PHE A 218 20.91 7.49 -2.66
CA PHE A 218 21.27 8.21 -3.88
C PHE A 218 20.15 9.19 -4.26
N ASP A 219 20.51 10.16 -5.11
CA ASP A 219 19.65 11.29 -5.42
C ASP A 219 18.79 11.02 -6.66
N PHE A 220 17.48 11.03 -6.43
CA PHE A 220 16.49 10.80 -7.47
C PHE A 220 16.10 12.14 -8.13
N LEU A 221 16.35 12.26 -9.44
CA LEU A 221 16.19 13.54 -10.15
C LEU A 221 14.75 13.82 -10.62
N GLY A 222 13.81 12.93 -10.28
CA GLY A 222 12.37 13.09 -10.55
C GLY A 222 11.81 12.06 -11.53
N GLU A 223 10.48 11.97 -11.58
CA GLU A 223 9.74 11.08 -12.48
C GLU A 223 10.08 11.38 -13.95
N ASP A 224 10.28 10.32 -14.74
CA ASP A 224 10.61 10.35 -16.18
C ASP A 224 11.89 11.13 -16.54
N SER A 225 12.70 11.51 -15.55
CA SER A 225 14.05 12.06 -15.81
C SER A 225 14.95 10.98 -16.43
N THR A 226 15.80 11.38 -17.38
CA THR A 226 16.69 10.46 -18.10
C THR A 226 18.15 10.77 -17.80
N CYS A 227 19.00 9.76 -17.89
CA CYS A 227 20.45 9.94 -17.77
C CYS A 227 21.08 10.56 -19.03
N GLU A 228 20.33 10.71 -20.13
CA GLU A 228 20.79 11.39 -21.33
C GLU A 228 20.69 12.92 -21.21
N ASP A 229 19.71 13.41 -20.45
CA ASP A 229 19.44 14.83 -20.28
C ASP A 229 20.15 15.45 -19.07
N MET A 230 20.72 14.64 -18.16
CA MET A 230 21.39 15.10 -16.94
C MET A 230 22.74 14.43 -16.69
N SER A 231 23.72 15.24 -16.33
CA SER A 231 25.03 14.81 -15.87
C SER A 231 25.01 14.73 -14.34
N CYS A 232 25.20 13.54 -13.76
CA CYS A 232 25.44 13.38 -12.31
C CYS A 232 26.84 13.88 -11.88
N VAL A 233 27.55 14.58 -12.77
CA VAL A 233 28.90 15.12 -12.55
C VAL A 233 28.90 16.66 -12.53
N ASP A 234 27.79 17.33 -12.86
CA ASP A 234 27.66 18.77 -12.62
C ASP A 234 26.81 18.97 -11.37
N CYS A 235 27.46 19.12 -10.22
CA CYS A 235 26.87 19.82 -9.08
C CYS A 235 27.48 21.22 -9.02
N PRO A 236 26.86 22.24 -9.63
CA PRO A 236 27.39 23.59 -9.60
C PRO A 236 27.64 24.10 -8.16
N GLY A 237 26.88 23.58 -7.19
CA GLY A 237 27.03 23.90 -5.78
C GLY A 237 28.19 23.22 -5.05
N ASP A 238 28.80 22.17 -5.61
CA ASP A 238 29.97 21.48 -5.03
C ASP A 238 31.24 22.24 -5.41
N LEU A 239 31.62 23.20 -4.57
CA LEU A 239 32.75 24.10 -4.78
C LEU A 239 34.05 23.54 -4.21
N ASP A 240 33.98 22.56 -3.29
CA ASP A 240 35.18 21.97 -2.68
C ASP A 240 35.55 20.56 -3.23
N GLY A 241 34.67 19.98 -4.05
CA GLY A 241 34.85 18.78 -4.83
C GLY A 241 34.58 17.48 -4.06
N ASP A 242 33.80 17.54 -2.98
CA ASP A 242 33.48 16.39 -2.13
C ASP A 242 32.17 15.67 -2.48
N ASN A 243 31.49 16.14 -3.53
CA ASN A 243 30.24 15.62 -4.11
C ASN A 243 29.00 15.84 -3.24
N ASP A 244 28.99 16.85 -2.38
CA ASP A 244 27.76 17.42 -1.86
C ASP A 244 27.73 18.95 -1.99
N ALA A 245 26.60 19.57 -1.63
CA ALA A 245 26.40 21.00 -1.68
C ALA A 245 25.89 21.46 -0.31
N ASP A 246 26.82 21.82 0.57
CA ASP A 246 26.53 22.04 1.98
C ASP A 246 27.12 23.35 2.54
N VAL A 247 27.36 23.40 3.85
CA VAL A 247 27.91 24.60 4.50
C VAL A 247 29.36 24.84 4.09
N ASP A 248 30.15 23.80 3.83
CA ASP A 248 31.55 23.90 3.45
C ASP A 248 31.68 24.51 2.04
N ASP A 249 30.73 24.25 1.14
CA ASP A 249 30.63 24.95 -0.16
C ASP A 249 30.24 26.41 -0.03
N ILE A 250 29.29 26.75 0.86
CA ILE A 250 28.97 28.15 1.16
C ILE A 250 30.24 28.86 1.67
N LEU A 251 31.04 28.20 2.50
CA LEU A 251 32.31 28.76 2.97
C LEU A 251 33.33 28.91 1.85
N SER A 252 33.36 28.00 0.88
CA SER A 252 34.18 28.08 -0.32
C SER A 252 33.75 29.25 -1.23
N LEU A 253 32.45 29.45 -1.46
CA LEU A 253 31.91 30.63 -2.15
C LEU A 253 32.33 31.93 -1.46
N LEU A 254 32.14 31.99 -0.13
CA LEU A 254 32.44 33.20 0.65
C LEU A 254 33.93 33.55 0.68
N GLN A 255 34.85 32.60 0.42
CA GLN A 255 36.27 32.90 0.27
C GLN A 255 36.57 33.74 -0.98
N ASN A 256 35.73 33.61 -2.02
CA ASN A 256 35.86 34.34 -3.29
C ASN A 256 34.90 35.54 -3.39
N TYR A 257 34.12 35.83 -2.35
CA TYR A 257 33.13 36.91 -2.36
C TYR A 257 33.74 38.28 -2.72
N GLY A 258 33.19 38.92 -3.74
CA GLY A 258 33.67 40.17 -4.33
C GLY A 258 34.81 40.02 -5.35
N ALA A 259 35.16 38.79 -5.74
CA ALA A 259 36.03 38.53 -6.87
C ALA A 259 35.30 38.83 -8.20
N SER A 260 36.07 39.15 -9.24
CA SER A 260 35.57 39.39 -10.61
C SER A 260 36.60 38.91 -11.63
N GLY A 261 36.12 38.33 -12.71
CA GLY A 261 36.96 37.67 -13.71
C GLY A 261 36.24 36.52 -14.42
N ASP A 262 36.95 35.86 -15.33
CA ASP A 262 36.41 34.69 -16.02
C ASP A 262 36.67 33.42 -15.19
N SER A 263 35.66 32.54 -15.09
CA SER A 263 35.78 31.21 -14.46
C SER A 263 36.23 31.25 -12.99
N LEU A 264 35.50 31.99 -12.15
CA LEU A 264 35.73 32.03 -10.72
C LEU A 264 35.04 30.86 -10.02
N ASP A 265 35.75 30.22 -9.09
CA ASP A 265 35.12 29.26 -8.17
C ASP A 265 34.09 30.02 -7.31
N GLY A 266 32.81 29.71 -7.49
CA GLY A 266 31.68 30.39 -6.83
C GLY A 266 30.91 31.41 -7.68
N ASP A 267 31.23 31.61 -8.96
CA ASP A 267 30.40 32.35 -9.94
C ASP A 267 29.37 31.37 -10.54
N LEU A 268 28.26 31.20 -9.83
CA LEU A 268 27.24 30.19 -10.10
C LEU A 268 26.20 30.66 -11.13
N ASP A 269 26.00 31.97 -11.27
CA ASP A 269 25.09 32.53 -12.28
C ASP A 269 25.79 32.96 -13.58
N SER A 270 27.13 32.82 -13.63
CA SER A 270 27.99 33.08 -14.78
C SER A 270 27.95 34.53 -15.27
N ASP A 271 27.78 35.49 -14.35
CA ASP A 271 27.75 36.92 -14.67
C ASP A 271 29.13 37.60 -14.61
N GLY A 272 30.15 36.87 -14.15
CA GLY A 272 31.55 37.28 -14.12
C GLY A 272 32.00 37.95 -12.82
N ASP A 273 31.19 37.89 -11.77
CA ASP A 273 31.61 38.16 -10.40
C ASP A 273 31.08 37.11 -9.40
N VAL A 274 31.53 37.21 -8.14
CA VAL A 274 31.05 36.36 -7.03
C VAL A 274 30.39 37.26 -6.01
N ASP A 275 29.06 37.32 -6.01
CA ASP A 275 28.29 38.23 -5.18
C ASP A 275 27.09 37.56 -4.46
N VAL A 276 26.09 38.37 -4.09
CA VAL A 276 24.90 37.88 -3.40
C VAL A 276 24.02 37.00 -4.31
N ASN A 277 24.05 37.20 -5.62
CA ASN A 277 23.29 36.41 -6.59
C ASN A 277 23.83 34.99 -6.65
N ASP A 278 25.15 34.80 -6.58
CA ASP A 278 25.77 33.48 -6.46
C ASP A 278 25.44 32.82 -5.13
N LEU A 279 25.44 33.57 -4.03
CA LEU A 279 25.02 33.02 -2.74
C LEU A 279 23.54 32.58 -2.79
N LEU A 280 22.68 33.31 -3.50
CA LEU A 280 21.28 32.92 -3.70
C LEU A 280 21.15 31.70 -4.61
N ALA A 281 22.00 31.57 -5.63
CA ALA A 281 22.09 30.38 -6.46
C ALA A 281 22.58 29.17 -5.64
N MET A 282 23.58 29.35 -4.79
CA MET A 282 24.12 28.31 -3.89
C MET A 282 23.04 27.74 -2.96
N LEU A 283 22.18 28.60 -2.42
CA LEU A 283 21.06 28.15 -1.58
C LEU A 283 20.00 27.33 -2.34
N SER A 284 19.97 27.40 -3.67
CA SER A 284 19.12 26.53 -4.49
C SER A 284 19.69 25.13 -4.69
N TYR A 285 21.01 24.95 -4.47
CA TYR A 285 21.71 23.68 -4.52
C TYR A 285 21.91 23.05 -3.12
N PHE A 286 21.60 23.78 -2.04
CA PHE A 286 21.89 23.37 -0.67
C PHE A 286 21.12 22.12 -0.23
N GLY A 287 21.86 21.09 0.20
CA GLY A 287 21.35 19.84 0.77
C GLY A 287 21.19 18.67 -0.20
N GLY A 288 21.51 18.85 -1.49
CA GLY A 288 21.52 17.74 -2.46
C GLY A 288 22.28 18.08 -3.75
N CYS A 289 23.37 17.34 -3.95
CA CYS A 289 23.78 16.77 -5.24
C CYS A 289 23.42 15.28 -5.14
#